data_AF-A0A839H0C8-F1
#
_entry.id   AF-A0A839H0C8-F1
#
_cell.length_a   1.000
_cell.length_b   1.000
_cell.length_c   1.000
_cell.angle_alpha   90.00
_cell.angle_beta   90.00
_cell.angle_gamma   90.00
#
_symmetry.space_group_name_H-M   'P 1'
#
loop_
_entity.id
_entity.type
_entity.pdbx_description
1 polymer ?
#
loop_
_entity_poly.entity_id
_entity_poly.type
_entity_poly.pdbx_seq_one_letter_code
_entity_poly.pdbx_strand_id
1 'polypeptide(L)'
;MTTITGLGLVLLVLMILVGGKQGWTAFLSLLLNFGFLYFAIILVAFHVPPLFVTTTIGITILAITIFMGEDDLRTTVTAFYSSLIVLSLILVLIFVVEHWAMVQGFGTEDSDELEGMSILIGISYLKVSVTTTILSSLGAIAEAAMAISSGLTEILENHPERTNRQLIHSGMAIGQQIIGTTFNTLFFGFFGGFLALFIWFLGLHYSFGTIMNNKIFVAEMIEILIAFIGVLITVPMTAWVMTKRRKSVIDNQTKTK
;
A
#
# COMPACT_ATOMS: atom_id res chain seq x y z
N MET A 1 -14.83 -8.29 -27.76
CA MET A 1 -13.95 -7.87 -26.64
C MET A 1 -14.84 -7.52 -25.47
N THR A 2 -14.52 -7.98 -24.26
CA THR A 2 -15.25 -7.53 -23.05
C THR A 2 -14.81 -6.11 -22.71
N THR A 3 -15.66 -5.34 -22.01
CA THR A 3 -15.35 -3.96 -21.60
C THR A 3 -14.01 -3.87 -20.85
N ILE A 4 -13.73 -4.85 -19.99
CA ILE A 4 -12.48 -4.96 -19.22
C ILE A 4 -11.28 -5.10 -20.17
N THR A 5 -11.35 -6.00 -21.16
CA THR A 5 -10.26 -6.15 -22.14
C THR A 5 -10.06 -4.88 -22.97
N GLY A 6 -11.12 -4.14 -23.29
CA GLY A 6 -11.05 -2.86 -23.98
C GLY A 6 -10.35 -1.79 -23.14
N LEU A 7 -10.76 -1.60 -21.88
CA LEU A 7 -10.15 -0.65 -20.96
C LEU A 7 -8.69 -0.99 -20.66
N GLY A 8 -8.38 -2.28 -20.50
CA GLY A 8 -6.99 -2.74 -20.28
C GLY A 8 -6.08 -2.40 -21.45
N LEU A 9 -6.55 -2.54 -22.70
CA LEU A 9 -5.78 -2.13 -23.88
C LEU A 9 -5.61 -0.62 -23.97
N VAL A 10 -6.68 0.15 -23.69
CA VAL A 10 -6.60 1.62 -23.69
C VAL A 10 -5.58 2.09 -22.64
N LEU A 11 -5.63 1.53 -21.43
CA LEU A 11 -4.67 1.84 -20.37
C LEU A 11 -3.24 1.50 -20.80
N LEU A 12 -3.02 0.31 -21.35
CA LEU A 12 -1.72 -0.12 -21.85
C LEU A 12 -1.17 0.85 -22.91
N VAL A 13 -1.98 1.20 -23.91
CA VAL A 13 -1.59 2.12 -24.98
C VAL A 13 -1.23 3.48 -24.41
N LEU A 14 -2.06 4.03 -23.50
CA LEU A 14 -1.79 5.33 -22.88
C LEU A 14 -0.52 5.31 -22.02
N MET A 15 -0.30 4.25 -21.25
CA MET A 15 0.91 4.12 -20.43
C MET A 15 2.16 4.06 -21.31
N ILE A 16 2.14 3.30 -22.41
CA ILE A 16 3.29 3.25 -23.34
C ILE A 16 3.49 4.61 -24.04
N LEU A 17 2.41 5.27 -24.46
CA LEU A 17 2.52 6.55 -25.17
C LEU A 17 3.06 7.68 -24.28
N VAL A 18 2.64 7.73 -23.00
CA VAL A 18 3.03 8.80 -22.07
C VAL A 18 4.31 8.45 -21.31
N GLY A 19 4.39 7.22 -20.79
CA GLY A 19 5.50 6.75 -19.95
C GLY A 19 6.61 6.02 -20.70
N GLY A 20 6.46 5.77 -22.01
CA GLY A 20 7.45 5.05 -22.81
C GLY A 20 7.76 3.66 -22.26
N LYS A 21 9.06 3.35 -22.14
CA LYS A 21 9.54 2.10 -21.53
C LYS A 21 9.05 1.93 -20.08
N GLN A 22 9.00 3.03 -19.32
CA GLN A 22 8.56 3.01 -17.93
C GLN A 22 7.06 2.71 -17.81
N GLY A 23 6.27 3.17 -18.77
CA GLY A 23 4.85 2.85 -18.85
C GLY A 23 4.61 1.36 -19.08
N TRP A 24 5.38 0.73 -19.98
CA TRP A 24 5.32 -0.72 -20.19
C TRP A 24 5.70 -1.51 -18.93
N THR A 25 6.81 -1.15 -18.27
CA THR A 25 7.25 -1.85 -17.06
C THR A 25 6.26 -1.68 -15.91
N ALA A 26 5.68 -0.49 -15.73
CA ALA A 26 4.63 -0.26 -14.74
C ALA A 26 3.37 -1.09 -15.02
N PHE A 27 2.93 -1.21 -16.28
CA PHE A 27 1.80 -2.07 -16.62
C PHE A 27 2.09 -3.55 -16.38
N LEU A 28 3.30 -4.02 -16.71
CA LEU A 28 3.71 -5.40 -16.43
C LEU A 28 3.79 -5.67 -14.91
N SER A 29 4.29 -4.69 -14.13
CA SER A 29 4.33 -4.74 -12.67
C SER A 29 2.91 -4.90 -12.08
N LEU A 30 1.93 -4.14 -12.59
CA LEU A 30 0.53 -4.28 -12.22
C LEU A 30 -0.01 -5.70 -12.48
N LEU A 31 0.25 -6.28 -13.65
CA LEU A 31 -0.17 -7.64 -13.97
C LEU A 31 0.48 -8.69 -13.06
N LEU A 32 1.78 -8.53 -12.77
CA LEU A 32 2.50 -9.42 -11.86
C LEU A 32 1.93 -9.31 -10.44
N ASN A 33 1.73 -8.10 -9.93
CA ASN A 33 1.13 -7.87 -8.62
C ASN A 33 -0.27 -8.49 -8.52
N PHE A 34 -1.11 -8.33 -9.55
CA PHE A 34 -2.41 -8.99 -9.62
C PHE A 34 -2.27 -10.53 -9.58
N GLY A 35 -1.33 -11.09 -10.34
CA GLY A 35 -1.04 -12.53 -10.32
C GLY A 35 -0.58 -13.03 -8.95
N PHE A 36 0.30 -12.29 -8.26
CA PHE A 36 0.76 -12.62 -6.92
C PHE A 36 -0.35 -12.48 -5.87
N LEU A 37 -1.19 -11.46 -5.98
CA LEU A 37 -2.37 -11.30 -5.12
C LEU A 37 -3.34 -12.48 -5.29
N TYR A 38 -3.63 -12.85 -6.54
CA TYR A 38 -4.47 -14.02 -6.84
C TYR A 38 -3.85 -15.31 -6.31
N PHE A 39 -2.54 -15.48 -6.47
CA PHE A 39 -1.81 -16.63 -5.92
C PHE A 39 -1.87 -16.67 -4.38
N ALA A 40 -1.78 -15.52 -3.71
CA ALA A 40 -1.96 -15.44 -2.25
C ALA A 40 -3.36 -15.92 -1.82
N ILE A 41 -4.41 -15.49 -2.53
CA ILE A 41 -5.80 -15.94 -2.28
C ILE A 41 -5.88 -17.46 -2.41
N ILE A 42 -5.29 -18.04 -3.45
CA ILE A 42 -5.27 -19.49 -3.65
C ILE A 42 -4.56 -20.20 -2.48
N LEU A 43 -3.38 -19.74 -2.08
CA LEU A 43 -2.64 -20.36 -0.96
C LEU A 43 -3.43 -20.32 0.34
N VAL A 44 -4.07 -19.18 0.64
CA VAL A 44 -4.94 -19.04 1.80
C VAL A 44 -6.12 -20.00 1.71
N ALA A 45 -6.77 -20.11 0.55
CA ALA A 45 -7.86 -21.08 0.33
C ALA A 45 -7.41 -22.54 0.52
N PHE A 46 -6.16 -22.87 0.18
CA PHE A 46 -5.53 -24.17 0.48
C PHE A 46 -5.05 -24.30 1.93
N HIS A 47 -5.53 -23.45 2.84
CA HIS A 47 -5.27 -23.47 4.29
C HIS A 47 -3.78 -23.27 4.65
N VAL A 48 -2.97 -22.71 3.74
CA VAL A 48 -1.63 -22.22 4.10
C VAL A 48 -1.80 -21.07 5.10
N PRO A 49 -0.97 -20.99 6.17
CA PRO A 49 -1.14 -19.96 7.20
C PRO A 49 -1.18 -18.55 6.60
N PRO A 50 -2.27 -17.77 6.78
CA PRO A 50 -2.45 -16.50 6.07
C PRO A 50 -1.32 -15.51 6.29
N LEU A 51 -0.81 -15.41 7.52
CA LEU A 51 0.31 -14.54 7.86
C LEU A 51 1.59 -14.87 7.09
N PHE A 52 1.89 -16.17 6.92
CA PHE A 52 3.05 -16.60 6.16
C PHE A 52 2.90 -16.20 4.69
N VAL A 53 1.71 -16.40 4.11
CA VAL A 53 1.40 -15.99 2.73
C VAL A 53 1.53 -14.47 2.60
N THR A 54 0.92 -13.70 3.50
CA THR A 54 0.94 -12.25 3.46
C THR A 54 2.33 -11.67 3.60
N THR A 55 3.17 -12.18 4.51
CA THR A 55 4.53 -11.68 4.65
C THR A 55 5.37 -12.00 3.41
N THR A 56 5.31 -13.23 2.90
CA THR A 56 6.12 -13.63 1.74
C THR A 56 5.67 -12.98 0.44
N ILE A 57 4.37 -13.02 0.14
CA ILE A 57 3.80 -12.42 -1.06
C ILE A 57 3.81 -10.89 -0.94
N GLY A 58 3.55 -10.33 0.23
CA GLY A 58 3.59 -8.89 0.44
C GLY A 58 4.98 -8.29 0.22
N ILE A 59 6.04 -8.95 0.71
CA ILE A 59 7.43 -8.54 0.41
C ILE A 59 7.71 -8.66 -1.10
N THR A 60 7.19 -9.70 -1.75
CA THR A 60 7.34 -9.89 -3.20
C THR A 60 6.64 -8.78 -4.00
N ILE A 61 5.40 -8.43 -3.64
CA ILE A 61 4.64 -7.33 -4.23
C ILE A 61 5.36 -6.00 -4.02
N LEU A 62 5.88 -5.74 -2.80
CA LEU A 62 6.69 -4.54 -2.55
C LEU A 62 7.93 -4.49 -3.44
N ALA A 63 8.65 -5.61 -3.57
CA ALA A 63 9.84 -5.68 -4.40
C ALA A 63 9.50 -5.41 -5.88
N ILE A 64 8.48 -6.07 -6.41
CA ILE A 64 8.02 -5.89 -7.81
C ILE A 64 7.62 -4.42 -8.04
N THR A 65 6.81 -3.86 -7.15
CA THR A 65 6.32 -2.49 -7.25
C THR A 65 7.47 -1.48 -7.25
N ILE A 66 8.43 -1.62 -6.33
CA ILE A 66 9.54 -0.69 -6.17
C ILE A 66 10.59 -0.86 -7.29
N PHE A 67 11.08 -2.07 -7.53
CA PHE A 67 12.19 -2.30 -8.47
C PHE A 67 11.77 -2.23 -9.94
N MET A 68 10.49 -2.41 -10.27
CA MET A 68 9.99 -2.14 -11.61
C MET A 68 9.47 -0.70 -11.77
N GLY A 69 9.29 0.01 -10.66
CA GLY A 69 8.76 1.37 -10.61
C GLY A 69 9.77 2.45 -10.96
N GLU A 70 11.08 2.19 -10.85
CA GLU A 70 12.16 3.10 -11.23
C GLU A 70 13.45 2.33 -11.54
N ASP A 71 14.21 2.79 -12.54
CA ASP A 71 15.45 2.12 -12.96
C ASP A 71 16.64 2.40 -12.01
N ASP A 72 16.59 3.46 -11.18
CA ASP A 72 17.68 3.83 -10.28
C ASP A 72 17.73 2.96 -9.02
N LEU A 73 18.74 2.09 -8.94
CA LEU A 73 19.02 1.23 -7.78
C LEU A 73 19.36 2.01 -6.49
N ARG A 74 19.81 3.26 -6.58
CA ARG A 74 20.04 4.10 -5.40
C ARG A 74 18.70 4.44 -4.76
N THR A 75 17.73 4.83 -5.58
CA THR A 75 16.36 5.13 -5.17
C THR A 75 15.63 3.88 -4.68
N THR A 76 15.54 2.85 -5.53
CA THR A 76 14.69 1.67 -5.26
C THR A 76 15.15 0.88 -4.05
N VAL A 77 16.47 0.69 -3.85
CA VAL A 77 16.97 -0.04 -2.68
C VAL A 77 16.73 0.74 -1.37
N THR A 78 16.78 2.08 -1.39
CA THR A 78 16.48 2.89 -0.20
C THR A 78 14.99 2.80 0.12
N ALA A 79 14.12 2.92 -0.90
CA ALA A 79 12.69 2.79 -0.75
C ALA A 79 12.29 1.39 -0.24
N PHE A 80 12.91 0.33 -0.77
CA PHE A 80 12.65 -1.04 -0.37
C PHE A 80 13.02 -1.32 1.09
N TYR A 81 14.23 -0.95 1.52
CA TYR A 81 14.62 -1.13 2.92
C TYR A 81 13.75 -0.33 3.89
N SER A 82 13.40 0.91 3.53
CA SER A 82 12.46 1.71 4.31
C SER A 82 11.10 1.01 4.42
N SER A 83 10.56 0.55 3.30
CA SER A 83 9.27 -0.14 3.22
C SER A 83 9.24 -1.42 4.07
N LEU A 84 10.32 -2.20 4.09
CA LEU A 84 10.43 -3.40 4.93
C LEU A 84 10.39 -3.07 6.44
N ILE A 85 11.07 -2.00 6.84
CA ILE A 85 11.07 -1.56 8.24
C ILE A 85 9.67 -1.08 8.62
N VAL A 86 9.05 -0.26 7.78
CA VAL A 86 7.68 0.24 8.00
C VAL A 86 6.70 -0.93 8.07
N LEU A 87 6.75 -1.87 7.12
CA LEU A 87 5.91 -3.07 7.10
C LEU A 87 6.02 -3.86 8.40
N SER A 88 7.24 -4.01 8.93
CA SER A 88 7.47 -4.70 10.20
C SER A 88 6.83 -3.96 11.38
N LEU A 89 6.90 -2.62 11.40
CA LEU A 89 6.29 -1.78 12.43
C LEU A 89 4.75 -1.81 12.36
N ILE A 90 4.18 -1.64 11.17
CA ILE A 90 2.73 -1.63 10.99
C ILE A 90 2.12 -3.01 11.21
N LEU A 91 2.85 -4.10 10.94
CA LEU A 91 2.36 -5.46 11.21
C LEU A 91 2.03 -5.62 12.71
N VAL A 92 2.90 -5.14 13.60
CA VAL A 92 2.63 -5.16 15.05
C VAL A 92 1.38 -4.34 15.38
N LEU A 93 1.25 -3.15 14.79
CA LEU A 93 0.09 -2.28 15.00
C LEU A 93 -1.22 -2.95 14.53
N ILE A 94 -1.22 -3.54 13.34
CA ILE A 94 -2.37 -4.25 12.75
C ILE A 94 -2.86 -5.34 13.68
N PHE A 95 -1.96 -6.18 14.19
CA PHE A 95 -2.34 -7.24 15.12
C PHE A 95 -3.04 -6.74 16.38
N VAL A 96 -2.55 -5.65 16.97
CA VAL A 96 -3.14 -5.08 18.18
C VAL A 96 -4.50 -4.46 17.88
N VAL A 97 -4.60 -3.67 16.81
CA VAL A 97 -5.83 -2.95 16.44
C VAL A 97 -6.92 -3.94 16.03
N GLU A 98 -6.62 -4.88 15.14
CA GLU A 98 -7.58 -5.88 14.67
C GLU A 98 -8.10 -6.76 15.81
N HIS A 99 -7.23 -7.12 16.76
CA HIS A 99 -7.65 -7.91 17.91
C HIS A 99 -8.62 -7.16 18.82
N TRP A 100 -8.45 -5.85 18.99
CA TRP A 100 -9.30 -5.02 19.85
C TRP A 100 -10.58 -4.54 19.16
N ALA A 101 -10.51 -4.24 17.86
CA ALA A 101 -11.63 -3.73 17.10
C ALA A 101 -12.74 -4.79 16.94
N MET A 102 -12.37 -6.08 16.88
CA MET A 102 -13.30 -7.20 16.75
C MET A 102 -14.24 -7.08 15.53
N VAL A 103 -13.78 -6.42 14.47
CA VAL A 103 -14.55 -6.13 13.23
C VAL A 103 -14.45 -7.24 12.18
N GLN A 104 -13.73 -8.32 12.46
CA GLN A 104 -13.47 -9.39 11.49
C GLN A 104 -14.72 -10.21 11.07
N GLY A 105 -14.79 -10.56 9.78
CA GLY A 105 -15.85 -11.38 9.18
C GLY A 105 -17.05 -10.57 8.69
N PHE A 106 -18.13 -11.25 8.30
CA PHE A 106 -19.26 -10.62 7.63
C PHE A 106 -20.06 -9.67 8.52
N GLY A 107 -20.52 -8.56 7.94
CA GLY A 107 -21.43 -7.58 8.52
C GLY A 107 -22.89 -7.94 8.32
N THR A 108 -23.79 -7.15 8.91
CA THR A 108 -25.24 -7.35 8.75
C THR A 108 -25.68 -7.13 7.31
N GLU A 109 -25.04 -6.20 6.61
CA GLU A 109 -25.35 -5.86 5.23
C GLU A 109 -24.91 -6.92 4.23
N ASP A 110 -23.98 -7.82 4.61
CA ASP A 110 -23.58 -8.98 3.78
C ASP A 110 -24.60 -10.14 3.89
N SER A 111 -25.51 -10.11 4.87
CA SER A 111 -26.32 -11.28 5.25
C SER A 111 -27.26 -11.74 4.14
N ASP A 112 -27.84 -10.80 3.39
CA ASP A 112 -28.77 -11.11 2.30
C ASP A 112 -28.03 -11.74 1.10
N GLU A 113 -26.79 -11.32 0.83
CA GLU A 113 -25.98 -11.87 -0.26
C GLU A 113 -25.47 -13.28 0.06
N LEU A 114 -25.27 -13.57 1.34
CA LEU A 114 -24.74 -14.83 1.84
C LEU A 114 -25.85 -15.82 2.24
N GLU A 115 -27.12 -15.48 2.03
CA GLU A 115 -28.23 -16.35 2.39
C GLU A 115 -28.13 -17.70 1.66
N GLY A 116 -28.21 -18.80 2.43
CA GLY A 116 -28.06 -20.15 1.91
C GLY A 116 -26.61 -20.59 1.62
N MET A 117 -25.61 -19.74 1.85
CA MET A 117 -24.19 -20.10 1.76
C MET A 117 -23.59 -20.50 3.11
N SER A 118 -22.50 -21.27 3.08
CA SER A 118 -21.72 -21.56 4.28
C SER A 118 -20.81 -20.38 4.61
N ILE A 119 -21.07 -19.73 5.74
CA ILE A 119 -20.19 -18.70 6.31
C ILE A 119 -18.95 -19.30 7.03
N LEU A 120 -18.78 -20.62 7.04
CA LEU A 120 -17.59 -21.25 7.57
C LEU A 120 -16.55 -21.43 6.47
N ILE A 121 -15.57 -20.53 6.42
CA ILE A 121 -14.47 -20.55 5.44
C ILE A 121 -13.28 -21.42 5.85
N GLY A 122 -13.30 -22.05 7.04
CA GLY A 122 -12.20 -22.89 7.53
C GLY A 122 -10.95 -22.13 8.01
N ILE A 123 -10.99 -20.78 7.99
CA ILE A 123 -9.88 -19.90 8.33
C ILE A 123 -10.38 -18.83 9.31
N SER A 124 -9.55 -18.46 10.27
CA SER A 124 -9.89 -17.40 11.23
C SER A 124 -10.08 -16.07 10.51
N TYR A 125 -11.27 -15.47 10.63
CA TYR A 125 -11.57 -14.15 10.11
C TYR A 125 -10.58 -13.08 10.57
N LEU A 126 -10.09 -13.15 11.81
CA LEU A 126 -9.06 -12.25 12.30
C LEU A 126 -7.77 -12.31 11.46
N LYS A 127 -7.36 -13.52 11.04
CA LYS A 127 -6.16 -13.70 10.21
C LYS A 127 -6.38 -13.18 8.80
N VAL A 128 -7.59 -13.34 8.27
CA VAL A 128 -7.97 -12.78 6.97
C VAL A 128 -7.96 -11.26 7.02
N SER A 129 -8.55 -10.66 8.07
CA SER A 129 -8.55 -9.20 8.28
C SER A 129 -7.13 -8.64 8.34
N VAL A 130 -6.27 -9.22 9.19
CA VAL A 130 -4.85 -8.85 9.26
C VAL A 130 -4.16 -8.98 7.89
N THR A 131 -4.44 -10.05 7.14
CA THR A 131 -3.90 -10.24 5.78
C THR A 131 -4.36 -9.13 4.83
N THR A 132 -5.65 -8.81 4.81
CA THR A 132 -6.23 -7.76 3.96
C THR A 132 -5.60 -6.42 4.29
N THR A 133 -5.60 -6.01 5.57
CA THR A 133 -5.02 -4.72 5.99
C THR A 133 -3.55 -4.57 5.60
N ILE A 134 -2.75 -5.64 5.75
CA ILE A 134 -1.34 -5.60 5.33
C ILE A 134 -1.27 -5.36 3.82
N LEU A 135 -1.98 -6.15 3.01
CA LEU A 135 -1.96 -6.03 1.54
C LEU A 135 -2.46 -4.67 1.06
N SER A 136 -3.52 -4.14 1.66
CA SER A 136 -4.08 -2.80 1.40
C SER A 136 -3.05 -1.69 1.67
N SER A 137 -2.20 -1.85 2.68
CA SER A 137 -1.19 -0.84 3.05
C SER A 137 0.06 -0.80 2.16
N LEU A 138 0.36 -1.88 1.43
CA LEU A 138 1.64 -2.02 0.70
C LEU A 138 1.82 -0.94 -0.38
N GLY A 139 0.76 -0.64 -1.13
CA GLY A 139 0.80 0.34 -2.21
C GLY A 139 1.16 1.74 -1.70
N ALA A 140 0.47 2.20 -0.65
CA ALA A 140 0.70 3.52 -0.07
C ALA A 140 2.12 3.65 0.54
N ILE A 141 2.62 2.60 1.17
CA ILE A 141 3.99 2.55 1.70
C ILE A 141 5.01 2.62 0.56
N ALA A 142 4.85 1.80 -0.49
CA ALA A 142 5.75 1.77 -1.63
C ALA A 142 5.79 3.13 -2.35
N GLU A 143 4.64 3.74 -2.61
CA GLU A 143 4.53 5.05 -3.26
C GLU A 143 5.25 6.14 -2.45
N ALA A 144 4.96 6.24 -1.14
CA ALA A 144 5.60 7.23 -0.28
C ALA A 144 7.11 7.02 -0.16
N ALA A 145 7.56 5.77 -0.02
CA ALA A 145 8.98 5.44 0.07
C ALA A 145 9.72 5.78 -1.23
N MET A 146 9.12 5.48 -2.38
CA MET A 146 9.68 5.78 -3.70
C MET A 146 9.80 7.29 -3.93
N ALA A 147 8.73 8.04 -3.72
CA ALA A 147 8.72 9.49 -3.97
C ALA A 147 9.76 10.23 -3.11
N ILE A 148 9.89 9.87 -1.83
CA ILE A 148 10.89 10.48 -0.94
C ILE A 148 12.30 10.04 -1.29
N SER A 149 12.49 8.75 -1.58
CA SER A 149 13.79 8.22 -1.93
C SER A 149 14.32 8.81 -3.25
N SER A 150 13.45 8.97 -4.26
CA SER A 150 13.81 9.55 -5.55
C SER A 150 14.23 11.01 -5.38
N GLY A 151 13.39 11.83 -4.70
CA GLY A 151 13.73 13.23 -4.45
C GLY A 151 14.99 13.42 -3.59
N LEU A 152 15.23 12.55 -2.60
CA LEU A 152 16.46 12.59 -1.82
C LEU A 152 17.69 12.14 -2.61
N THR A 153 17.52 11.19 -3.54
CA THR A 153 18.60 10.74 -4.43
C THR A 153 19.01 11.89 -5.34
N GLU A 154 18.04 12.56 -5.98
CA GLU A 154 18.29 13.73 -6.83
C GLU A 154 19.00 14.87 -6.06
N ILE A 155 18.59 15.13 -4.82
CA ILE A 155 19.27 16.13 -3.96
C ILE A 155 20.72 15.73 -3.69
N LEU A 156 20.99 14.45 -3.39
CA LEU A 156 22.36 13.96 -3.15
C LEU A 156 23.22 13.94 -4.41
N GLU A 157 22.61 13.80 -5.59
CA GLU A 157 23.30 13.90 -6.87
C GLU A 157 23.76 15.31 -7.18
N ASN A 158 22.91 16.29 -6.93
CA ASN A 158 23.24 17.69 -7.23
C ASN A 158 24.05 18.36 -6.11
N HIS A 159 23.90 17.90 -4.86
CA HIS A 159 24.51 18.50 -3.67
C HIS A 159 25.09 17.45 -2.71
N PRO A 160 26.14 16.71 -3.10
CA PRO A 160 26.72 15.63 -2.30
C PRO A 160 27.33 16.10 -0.97
N GLU A 161 27.64 17.38 -0.82
CA GLU A 161 28.18 18.02 0.39
C GLU A 161 27.17 18.16 1.53
N ARG A 162 25.86 18.05 1.24
CA ARG A 162 24.77 18.21 2.23
C ARG A 162 24.97 17.32 3.46
N THR A 163 24.80 17.89 4.64
CA THR A 163 24.89 17.14 5.90
C THR A 163 23.70 16.20 6.09
N ASN A 164 23.85 15.15 6.90
CA ASN A 164 22.75 14.20 7.17
C ASN A 164 21.52 14.90 7.78
N ARG A 165 21.73 15.95 8.59
CA ARG A 165 20.63 16.74 9.17
C ARG A 165 19.85 17.50 8.10
N GLN A 166 20.55 18.10 7.14
CA GLN A 166 19.92 18.76 5.99
C GLN A 166 19.16 17.76 5.11
N LEU A 167 19.71 16.56 4.93
CA LEU A 167 19.06 15.52 4.13
C LEU A 167 17.76 15.03 4.78
N ILE A 168 17.76 14.81 6.10
CA ILE A 168 16.54 14.46 6.85
C ILE A 168 15.50 15.58 6.71
N HIS A 169 15.91 16.84 6.89
CA HIS A 169 15.00 17.97 6.75
C HIS A 169 14.39 18.06 5.34
N SER A 170 15.20 17.86 4.30
CA SER A 170 14.71 17.78 2.91
C SER A 170 13.71 16.63 2.72
N GLY A 171 14.00 15.45 3.29
CA GLY A 171 13.10 14.30 3.21
C GLY A 171 11.76 14.55 3.91
N MET A 172 11.79 15.19 5.07
CA MET A 172 10.57 15.60 5.79
C MET A 172 9.76 16.63 4.99
N ALA A 173 10.42 17.59 4.33
CA ALA A 173 9.74 18.60 3.51
C ALA A 173 9.05 17.99 2.27
N ILE A 174 9.70 17.03 1.59
CA ILE A 174 9.08 16.26 0.50
C ILE A 174 7.91 15.44 1.04
N GLY A 175 8.12 14.74 2.16
CA GLY A 175 7.09 13.93 2.80
C GLY A 175 5.84 14.71 3.20
N GLN A 176 5.99 15.97 3.64
CA GLN A 176 4.84 16.82 3.99
C GLN A 176 3.87 17.03 2.80
N GLN A 177 4.39 17.08 1.57
CA GLN A 177 3.56 17.21 0.37
C GLN A 177 2.84 15.89 0.07
N ILE A 178 3.56 14.77 0.16
CA ILE A 178 3.03 13.42 -0.11
C ILE A 178 1.92 13.06 0.89
N ILE A 179 2.09 13.38 2.17
CA ILE A 179 1.08 13.09 3.20
C ILE A 179 -0.29 13.65 2.81
N GLY A 180 -0.34 14.91 2.34
CA GLY A 180 -1.59 15.55 1.94
C GLY A 180 -2.24 14.89 0.73
N THR A 181 -1.45 14.56 -0.29
CA THR A 181 -1.98 13.92 -1.51
C THR A 181 -2.44 12.49 -1.24
N THR A 182 -1.67 11.71 -0.48
CA THR A 182 -2.03 10.32 -0.15
C THR A 182 -3.26 10.25 0.75
N PHE A 183 -3.42 11.17 1.72
CA PHE A 183 -4.64 11.24 2.52
C PHE A 183 -5.88 11.41 1.66
N ASN A 184 -5.84 12.38 0.73
CA ASN A 184 -6.97 12.63 -0.16
C ASN A 184 -7.27 11.45 -1.09
N THR A 185 -6.23 10.78 -1.63
CA THR A 185 -6.41 9.59 -2.47
C THR A 185 -7.12 8.47 -1.71
N LEU A 186 -6.66 8.15 -0.48
CA LEU A 186 -7.29 7.14 0.36
C LEU A 186 -8.72 7.53 0.74
N PHE A 187 -8.93 8.80 1.11
CA PHE A 187 -10.24 9.33 1.49
C PHE A 187 -11.25 9.25 0.33
N PHE A 188 -10.87 9.63 -0.89
CA PHE A 188 -11.76 9.53 -2.05
C PHE A 188 -12.01 8.08 -2.47
N GLY A 189 -11.00 7.20 -2.38
CA GLY A 189 -11.17 5.77 -2.61
C GLY A 189 -12.22 5.17 -1.67
N PHE A 190 -12.11 5.50 -0.38
CA PHE A 190 -13.07 5.11 0.64
C PHE A 190 -14.49 5.61 0.35
N PHE A 191 -14.66 6.92 0.23
CA PHE A 191 -15.98 7.50 0.04
C PHE A 191 -16.63 7.08 -1.28
N GLY A 192 -15.83 6.93 -2.33
CA GLY A 192 -16.29 6.43 -3.63
C GLY A 192 -16.71 4.96 -3.57
N GLY A 193 -15.93 4.11 -2.90
CA GLY A 193 -16.20 2.67 -2.77
C GLY A 193 -17.44 2.37 -1.92
N PHE A 194 -17.69 3.17 -0.88
CA PHE A 194 -18.80 2.96 0.06
C PHE A 194 -20.00 3.88 -0.19
N LEU A 195 -20.07 4.57 -1.34
CA LEU A 195 -21.13 5.54 -1.61
C LEU A 195 -22.54 4.93 -1.51
N ALA A 196 -22.74 3.72 -2.05
CA ALA A 196 -24.01 3.01 -1.97
C ALA A 196 -24.38 2.68 -0.51
N LEU A 197 -23.41 2.25 0.30
CA LEU A 197 -23.61 1.97 1.72
C LEU A 197 -23.96 3.23 2.50
N PHE A 198 -23.35 4.38 2.19
CA PHE A 198 -23.73 5.66 2.82
C PHE A 198 -25.14 6.11 2.46
N ILE A 199 -25.55 5.94 1.20
CA ILE A 199 -26.93 6.21 0.78
C ILE A 199 -27.91 5.29 1.53
N TRP A 200 -27.55 4.02 1.70
CA TRP A 200 -28.34 3.06 2.46
C TRP A 200 -28.49 3.47 3.93
N PHE A 201 -27.39 3.82 4.62
CA PHE A 201 -27.42 4.29 6.00
C PHE A 201 -28.32 5.52 6.18
N LEU A 202 -28.23 6.49 5.26
CA LEU A 202 -29.07 7.69 5.28
C LEU A 202 -30.54 7.36 4.97
N GLY A 203 -30.78 6.51 3.97
CA GLY A 203 -32.12 6.12 3.53
C GLY A 203 -32.89 5.32 4.57
N LEU A 204 -32.19 4.52 5.38
CA LEU A 204 -32.76 3.75 6.49
C LEU A 204 -32.62 4.46 7.85
N HIS A 205 -32.22 5.74 7.86
CA HIS A 205 -32.10 6.56 9.07
C HIS A 205 -31.24 5.93 10.17
N TYR A 206 -30.11 5.33 9.80
CA TYR A 206 -29.15 4.80 10.76
C TYR A 206 -28.64 5.93 11.66
N SER A 207 -28.55 5.66 12.96
CA SER A 207 -27.97 6.63 13.89
C SER A 207 -26.46 6.75 13.64
N PHE A 208 -25.87 7.90 13.95
CA PHE A 208 -24.42 8.07 13.85
C PHE A 208 -23.66 7.02 14.67
N GLY A 209 -24.17 6.68 15.87
CA GLY A 209 -23.60 5.61 16.70
C GLY A 209 -23.65 4.24 16.01
N THR A 210 -24.74 3.93 15.30
CA THR A 210 -24.88 2.69 14.52
C THR A 210 -23.87 2.63 13.39
N ILE A 211 -23.66 3.73 12.67
CA ILE A 211 -22.67 3.81 11.57
C ILE A 211 -21.24 3.64 12.13
N MET A 212 -20.91 4.33 13.23
CA MET A 212 -19.60 4.23 13.87
C MET A 212 -19.31 2.87 14.52
N ASN A 213 -20.31 2.00 14.65
CA ASN A 213 -20.16 0.61 15.09
C ASN A 213 -20.50 -0.39 13.99
N ASN A 214 -20.78 0.07 12.76
CA ASN A 214 -21.05 -0.82 11.65
C ASN A 214 -19.77 -1.54 11.26
N LYS A 215 -19.86 -2.87 11.14
CA LYS A 215 -18.70 -3.73 10.98
C LYS A 215 -17.93 -3.48 9.69
N ILE A 216 -18.64 -3.34 8.57
CA ILE A 216 -18.06 -3.09 7.25
C ILE A 216 -17.38 -1.72 7.25
N PHE A 217 -18.08 -0.69 7.73
CA PHE A 217 -17.55 0.67 7.80
C PHE A 217 -16.30 0.77 8.69
N VAL A 218 -16.33 0.20 9.89
CA VAL A 218 -15.23 0.30 10.85
C VAL A 218 -14.02 -0.51 10.39
N ALA A 219 -14.21 -1.70 9.80
CA ALA A 219 -13.11 -2.48 9.23
C ALA A 219 -12.34 -1.68 8.17
N GLU A 220 -13.05 -1.13 7.19
CA GLU A 220 -12.41 -0.32 6.14
C GLU A 220 -11.76 0.95 6.70
N MET A 221 -12.42 1.62 7.65
CA MET A 221 -11.85 2.81 8.28
C MET A 221 -10.54 2.49 9.03
N ILE A 222 -10.47 1.33 9.69
CA ILE A 222 -9.23 0.84 10.31
C ILE A 222 -8.15 0.61 9.26
N GLU A 223 -8.47 -0.03 8.13
CA GLU A 223 -7.51 -0.27 7.05
C GLU A 223 -6.90 1.04 6.53
N ILE A 224 -7.73 2.04 6.26
CA ILE A 224 -7.29 3.35 5.77
C ILE A 224 -6.44 4.08 6.80
N LEU A 225 -6.86 4.09 8.06
CA LEU A 225 -6.12 4.74 9.14
C LEU A 225 -4.75 4.08 9.33
N ILE A 226 -4.68 2.76 9.29
CA ILE A 226 -3.42 2.02 9.38
C ILE A 226 -2.54 2.28 8.17
N ALA A 227 -3.08 2.26 6.95
CA ALA A 227 -2.34 2.57 5.74
C ALA A 227 -1.76 3.99 5.81
N PHE A 228 -2.54 4.96 6.28
CA PHE A 228 -2.10 6.34 6.43
C PHE A 228 -1.04 6.50 7.54
N ILE A 229 -1.19 5.82 8.68
CA ILE A 229 -0.14 5.74 9.70
C ILE A 229 1.15 5.15 9.11
N GLY A 230 1.04 4.13 8.26
CA GLY A 230 2.16 3.56 7.51
C GLY A 230 2.88 4.60 6.66
N VAL A 231 2.14 5.46 5.94
CA VAL A 231 2.70 6.57 5.16
C VAL A 231 3.41 7.58 6.06
N LEU A 232 2.79 7.98 7.18
CA LEU A 232 3.38 8.91 8.14
C LEU A 232 4.71 8.41 8.72
N ILE A 233 4.82 7.10 8.98
CA ILE A 233 6.05 6.46 9.45
C ILE A 233 7.07 6.33 8.30
N THR A 234 6.60 6.06 7.07
CA THR A 234 7.45 5.93 5.89
C THR A 234 8.28 7.18 5.61
N VAL A 235 7.73 8.37 5.89
CA VAL A 235 8.41 9.65 5.68
C VAL A 235 9.75 9.76 6.43
N PRO A 236 9.77 9.77 7.78
CA PRO A 236 11.01 9.85 8.54
C PRO A 236 11.89 8.61 8.34
N MET A 237 11.30 7.43 8.13
CA MET A 237 12.08 6.20 7.94
C MET A 237 12.86 6.21 6.64
N THR A 238 12.26 6.66 5.54
CA THR A 238 12.94 6.74 4.23
C THR A 238 14.08 7.74 4.28
N ALA A 239 13.84 8.91 4.89
CA ALA A 239 14.88 9.91 5.10
C ALA A 239 16.05 9.37 5.95
N TRP A 240 15.74 8.63 7.03
CA TRP A 240 16.76 8.01 7.87
C TRP A 240 17.55 6.92 7.12
N VAL A 241 16.89 6.01 6.41
CA VAL A 241 17.56 4.96 5.60
C VAL A 241 18.48 5.61 4.56
N MET A 242 18.05 6.70 3.92
CA MET A 242 18.88 7.43 2.98
C MET A 242 20.18 7.94 3.63
N THR A 243 20.13 8.49 4.85
CA THR A 243 21.35 8.94 5.54
C THR A 243 22.33 7.80 5.81
N LYS A 244 21.84 6.58 6.09
CA LYS A 244 22.66 5.39 6.29
C LYS A 244 23.27 4.91 4.97
N ARG A 245 22.53 5.04 3.87
CA ARG A 245 22.96 4.62 2.53
C ARG A 245 23.73 5.67 1.75
N ARG A 246 23.86 6.90 2.26
CA ARG A 246 24.51 8.04 1.59
C ARG A 246 25.83 7.70 0.89
N LYS A 247 26.74 6.96 1.56
CA LYS A 247 28.03 6.57 0.95
C LYS A 247 27.84 5.70 -0.30
N SER A 248 26.97 4.69 -0.22
CA SER A 248 26.66 3.84 -1.37
C SER A 248 25.97 4.59 -2.52
N VAL A 249 25.22 5.65 -2.21
CA VAL A 249 24.56 6.49 -3.22
C VAL A 249 25.58 7.39 -3.93
N ILE A 250 26.53 7.97 -3.18
CA ILE A 250 27.60 8.83 -3.72
C ILE A 250 28.66 8.01 -4.46
N ASP A 251 29.15 6.90 -3.89
CA ASP A 251 30.22 6.09 -4.50
C ASP A 251 29.79 5.44 -5.83
N ASN A 252 28.50 5.15 -6.00
CA ASN A 252 27.95 4.66 -7.27
C ASN A 252 27.89 5.75 -8.35
N GLN A 253 27.84 7.05 -7.99
CA GLN A 253 27.93 8.14 -8.99
C GLN A 253 29.32 8.21 -9.64
N THR A 254 30.37 7.88 -8.89
CA THR A 254 31.75 7.95 -9.39
C THR A 254 32.06 6.86 -10.41
N LYS A 255 31.23 5.81 -10.49
CA LYS A 255 31.38 4.69 -11.44
C LYS A 255 30.58 4.86 -12.75
N THR A 256 29.61 5.77 -12.79
CA THR A 256 28.74 6.02 -13.96
C THR A 256 29.13 7.27 -14.76
N LYS A 257 30.14 8.03 -14.31
CA LYS A 257 30.81 9.08 -15.09
C LYS A 257 32.10 8.55 -15.70
#